data_AF-A0A409X4L8-F1
#
_entry.id   AF-A0A409X4L8-F1
#
_cell.length_a   1.000
_cell.length_b   1.000
_cell.length_c   1.000
_cell.angle_alpha   90.00
_cell.angle_beta   90.00
_cell.angle_gamma   90.00
#
_symmetry.space_group_name_H-M   'P 1'
#
loop_
_entity.id
_entity.type
_entity.pdbx_description
1 polymer ?
#
loop_
_entity_poly.entity_id
_entity_poly.type
_entity_poly.pdbx_seq_one_letter_code
_entity_poly.pdbx_strand_id
1 'polypeptide(L)'
;MQRKAVLWITGAFCTSPSGAIEAMAALVPILLMLKRLTLWSSYQVSMLADIHPLRSLLSKKHTCQAHPHSRTVSRMTDAHKAKVQSAVMEVDDNLDSQDKPMQGFPPEACPGHQLLDCYSDCIDYWNTAPGTLAETH
;
A
#
# COMPACT_ATOMS: atom_id res chain seq x y z
N MET A 1 -20.40 1.09 36.16
CA MET A 1 -20.67 0.98 34.70
C MET A 1 -19.54 0.32 33.90
N GLN A 2 -18.27 0.54 34.25
CA GLN A 2 -17.11 0.00 33.50
C GLN A 2 -17.06 -1.53 33.37
N ARG A 3 -17.48 -2.27 34.41
CA ARG A 3 -17.51 -3.75 34.38
C ARG A 3 -18.40 -4.32 33.27
N LYS A 4 -19.52 -3.65 32.95
CA LYS A 4 -20.43 -4.08 31.88
C LYS A 4 -19.84 -3.81 30.49
N ALA A 5 -19.09 -2.72 30.33
CA ALA A 5 -18.39 -2.42 29.07
C ALA A 5 -17.23 -3.39 28.81
N VAL A 6 -16.45 -3.71 29.85
CA VAL A 6 -15.36 -4.70 29.74
C VAL A 6 -15.91 -6.08 29.40
N LEU A 7 -17.00 -6.52 30.05
CA LEU A 7 -17.67 -7.78 29.73
C LEU A 7 -18.27 -7.82 28.31
N TRP A 8 -18.70 -6.68 27.77
CA TRP A 8 -19.16 -6.58 26.38
C TRP A 8 -18.01 -6.70 25.39
N ILE A 9 -16.89 -6.03 25.66
CA ILE A 9 -15.69 -6.11 24.83
C ILE A 9 -15.12 -7.53 24.86
N THR A 10 -14.90 -8.10 26.04
CA THR A 10 -14.33 -9.47 26.15
C THR A 10 -15.34 -10.55 25.76
N GLY A 11 -16.63 -10.34 26.00
CA GLY A 11 -17.69 -11.26 25.60
C GLY A 11 -17.83 -11.39 24.08
N ALA A 12 -17.67 -10.29 23.34
CA ALA A 12 -17.73 -10.29 21.87
C ALA A 12 -16.56 -11.06 21.22
N PHE A 13 -15.40 -11.13 21.87
CA PHE A 13 -14.23 -11.88 21.38
C PHE A 13 -14.18 -13.34 21.86
N CYS A 14 -14.98 -13.70 22.89
CA CYS A 14 -14.92 -15.02 23.52
C CYS A 14 -15.71 -16.14 22.82
N THR A 15 -16.48 -15.86 21.75
CA THR A 15 -17.33 -16.89 21.13
C THR A 15 -16.65 -17.74 20.06
N SER A 16 -15.39 -17.46 19.71
CA SER A 16 -14.54 -18.45 19.04
C SER A 16 -13.07 -18.04 19.18
N PRO A 17 -12.24 -18.79 19.94
CA PRO A 17 -10.79 -18.54 19.96
C PRO A 17 -10.20 -18.62 18.53
N SER A 18 -10.84 -19.35 17.61
CA SER A 18 -10.44 -19.39 16.20
C SER A 18 -10.76 -18.10 15.46
N GLY A 19 -11.94 -17.51 15.69
CA GLY A 19 -12.36 -16.28 15.01
C GLY A 19 -11.59 -15.04 15.46
N ALA A 20 -11.15 -14.99 16.72
CA ALA A 20 -10.28 -13.92 17.21
C ALA A 20 -8.85 -14.02 16.62
N ILE A 21 -8.30 -15.23 16.50
CA ILE A 21 -7.00 -15.48 15.84
C ILE A 21 -7.10 -15.19 14.34
N GLU A 22 -8.21 -15.58 13.71
CA GLU A 22 -8.48 -15.31 12.30
C GLU A 22 -8.71 -13.81 12.05
N ALA A 23 -9.36 -13.08 12.96
CA ALA A 23 -9.47 -11.62 12.92
C ALA A 23 -8.11 -10.94 13.17
N MET A 24 -7.25 -11.50 14.03
CA MET A 24 -5.87 -11.03 14.21
C MET A 24 -4.95 -11.38 13.03
N ALA A 25 -5.23 -12.46 12.30
CA ALA A 25 -4.54 -12.83 11.07
C ALA A 25 -5.06 -12.03 9.86
N ALA A 26 -6.35 -11.70 9.83
CA ALA A 26 -7.00 -10.85 8.82
C ALA A 26 -6.69 -9.36 9.03
N LEU A 27 -6.36 -8.96 10.26
CA LEU A 27 -5.58 -7.76 10.52
C LEU A 27 -4.18 -8.01 9.96
N VAL A 28 -4.00 -7.90 8.62
CA VAL A 28 -2.67 -7.80 8.02
C VAL A 28 -1.88 -6.91 8.97
N PRO A 29 -0.82 -7.43 9.62
CA PRO A 29 -0.23 -6.77 10.76
C PRO A 29 -0.05 -5.31 10.38
N ILE A 30 -0.66 -4.37 11.10
CA ILE A 30 -0.67 -2.95 10.72
C ILE A 30 0.77 -2.48 10.43
N LEU A 31 1.73 -3.07 11.15
CA LEU A 31 3.17 -2.97 10.92
C LEU A 31 3.62 -3.33 9.49
N LEU A 32 3.13 -4.42 8.89
CA LEU A 32 3.40 -4.79 7.49
C LEU A 32 2.78 -3.80 6.51
N MET A 33 1.57 -3.29 6.78
CA MET A 33 0.96 -2.26 5.93
C MET A 33 1.76 -0.96 5.99
N LEU A 34 2.19 -0.54 7.18
CA LEU A 34 3.05 0.63 7.36
C LEU A 34 4.40 0.45 6.65
N LYS A 35 5.06 -0.69 6.82
CA LYS A 35 6.30 -1.02 6.08
C LYS A 35 6.11 -0.99 4.57
N ARG A 36 4.96 -1.49 4.09
CA ARG A 36 4.63 -1.43 2.67
C ARG A 36 4.46 0.04 2.24
N LEU A 37 3.75 0.86 3.00
CA LEU A 37 3.56 2.27 2.68
C LEU A 37 4.88 3.05 2.64
N THR A 38 5.82 2.81 3.57
CA THR A 38 7.14 3.47 3.57
C THR A 38 8.02 3.02 2.41
N LEU A 39 7.94 1.74 2.05
CA LEU A 39 8.60 1.23 0.86
C LEU A 39 8.01 1.85 -0.41
N TRP A 40 6.68 1.94 -0.51
CA TRP A 40 6.03 2.54 -1.67
C TRP A 40 6.28 4.04 -1.79
N SER A 41 6.32 4.78 -0.68
CA SER A 41 6.60 6.21 -0.72
C SER A 41 8.03 6.50 -1.22
N SER A 42 9.01 5.69 -0.81
CA SER A 42 10.39 5.82 -1.31
C SER A 42 10.48 5.54 -2.81
N TYR A 43 9.79 4.50 -3.30
CA TYR A 43 9.71 4.24 -4.75
C TYR A 43 8.99 5.34 -5.53
N GLN A 44 7.91 5.91 -4.99
CA GLN A 44 7.23 7.02 -5.65
C GLN A 44 8.14 8.24 -5.78
N VAL A 45 8.95 8.52 -4.75
CA VAL A 45 9.88 9.64 -4.76
C VAL A 45 11.00 9.45 -5.78
N SER A 46 11.47 8.22 -6.00
CA SER A 46 12.46 7.94 -7.06
C SER A 46 11.86 8.11 -8.46
N MET A 47 10.56 7.84 -8.65
CA MET A 47 9.85 8.08 -9.91
C MET A 47 9.52 9.55 -10.22
N LEU A 48 9.65 10.45 -9.24
CA LEU A 48 9.39 11.87 -9.48
C LEU A 48 10.37 12.45 -10.51
N ALA A 49 9.89 13.41 -11.31
CA ALA A 49 10.74 14.16 -12.22
C ALA A 49 11.88 14.87 -11.47
N ASP A 50 13.01 15.08 -12.14
CA ASP A 50 14.20 15.70 -11.53
C ASP A 50 13.97 17.14 -11.03
N ILE A 51 12.95 17.81 -11.56
CA ILE A 51 12.55 19.20 -11.23
C ILE A 51 11.44 19.22 -10.17
N HIS A 52 10.99 18.06 -9.67
CA HIS A 52 9.80 17.98 -8.81
C HIS A 52 10.01 18.69 -7.46
N PRO A 53 9.05 19.51 -6.98
CA PRO A 53 9.20 20.30 -5.76
C PRO A 53 9.39 19.44 -4.50
N LEU A 54 8.88 18.21 -4.45
CA LEU A 54 9.15 17.34 -3.29
C LEU A 54 10.63 16.94 -3.17
N ARG A 55 11.38 16.86 -4.28
CA ARG A 55 12.83 16.57 -4.23
C ARG A 55 13.61 17.70 -3.56
N SER A 56 13.06 18.92 -3.55
CA SER A 56 13.60 20.07 -2.82
C SER A 56 13.71 19.85 -1.30
N LEU A 57 12.87 18.99 -0.73
CA LEU A 57 12.85 18.69 0.71
C LEU A 57 13.88 17.64 1.13
N LEU A 58 14.37 16.84 0.17
CA LEU A 58 15.31 15.74 0.39
C LEU A 58 16.74 16.24 0.57
N SER A 59 17.66 15.35 0.93
CA SER A 59 19.05 15.73 1.06
C SER A 59 19.64 16.20 -0.27
N LYS A 60 20.71 17.02 -0.22
CA LYS A 60 21.41 17.56 -1.39
C LYS A 60 21.83 16.50 -2.42
N LYS A 61 21.97 15.24 -2.00
CA LYS A 61 22.26 14.11 -2.89
C LYS A 61 21.08 13.77 -3.81
N HIS A 62 19.86 13.95 -3.34
CA HIS A 62 18.60 13.53 -3.99
C HIS A 62 17.77 14.71 -4.52
N THR A 63 18.24 15.95 -4.36
CA THR A 63 17.57 17.14 -4.90
C THR A 63 17.61 17.21 -6.43
N CYS A 64 18.52 16.49 -7.10
CA CYS A 64 18.72 16.52 -8.56
C CYS A 64 18.77 17.95 -9.11
N GLN A 65 17.76 18.37 -9.89
CA GLN A 65 17.66 19.72 -10.46
C GLN A 65 16.72 20.65 -9.66
N ALA A 66 16.04 20.13 -8.64
CA ALA A 66 15.17 20.94 -7.79
C ALA A 66 16.01 21.82 -6.84
N HIS A 67 15.68 23.12 -6.79
CA HIS A 67 16.31 24.03 -5.84
C HIS A 67 15.95 23.65 -4.41
N PRO A 68 16.91 23.57 -3.47
CA PRO A 68 16.63 23.17 -2.09
C PRO A 68 15.74 24.20 -1.38
N HIS A 69 14.73 23.71 -0.65
CA HIS A 69 13.80 24.55 0.08
C HIS A 69 14.37 24.99 1.42
N SER A 70 13.74 25.98 2.05
CA SER A 70 14.13 26.42 3.40
C SER A 70 13.95 25.31 4.43
N ARG A 71 13.07 24.34 4.19
CA ARG A 71 12.75 23.23 5.12
C ARG A 71 13.37 21.88 4.74
N THR A 72 14.46 21.90 3.98
CA THR A 72 15.16 20.69 3.54
C THR A 72 15.79 19.90 4.70
N VAL A 73 15.78 18.56 4.59
CA VAL A 73 16.40 17.65 5.57
C VAL A 73 17.89 17.93 5.78
N SER A 74 18.63 18.33 4.74
CA SER A 74 20.04 18.72 4.86
C SER A 74 20.32 19.92 5.76
N ARG A 75 19.31 20.75 6.10
CA ARG A 75 19.51 21.90 7.01
C ARG A 75 19.38 21.52 8.48
N MET A 76 18.86 20.32 8.78
CA MET A 76 18.80 19.82 10.15
C MET A 76 20.14 19.25 10.58
N THR A 77 20.53 19.50 11.83
CA THR A 77 21.68 18.81 12.43
C THR A 77 21.32 17.36 12.76
N ASP A 78 22.30 16.48 12.83
CA ASP A 78 22.05 15.04 13.01
C ASP A 78 21.35 14.73 14.34
N ALA A 79 21.61 15.50 15.39
CA ALA A 79 20.88 15.42 16.65
C ALA A 79 19.38 15.70 16.49
N HIS A 80 19.01 16.67 15.65
CA HIS A 80 17.60 16.97 15.36
C HIS A 80 16.98 15.91 14.46
N LYS A 81 17.73 15.37 13.48
CA LYS A 81 17.26 14.26 12.65
C LYS A 81 16.91 13.03 13.49
N ALA A 82 17.80 12.66 14.40
CA ALA A 82 17.59 11.53 15.31
C ALA A 82 16.38 11.70 16.24
N LYS A 83 16.02 12.94 16.58
CA LYS A 83 14.85 13.25 17.42
C LYS A 83 13.53 13.29 16.63
N VAL A 84 13.56 13.79 15.40
CA VAL A 84 12.34 13.98 14.59
C VAL A 84 11.91 12.68 13.91
N GLN A 85 12.86 11.89 13.37
CA GLN A 85 12.59 10.63 12.65
C GLN A 85 11.40 10.74 11.69
N SER A 86 11.41 11.74 10.81
CA SER A 86 10.27 11.95 9.91
C SER A 86 10.25 10.93 8.77
N ALA A 87 9.05 10.69 8.23
CA ALA A 87 8.89 9.86 7.04
C ALA A 87 9.69 10.38 5.82
N VAL A 88 9.97 11.69 5.75
CA VAL A 88 10.81 12.26 4.69
C VAL A 88 12.27 11.84 4.86
N MET A 89 12.78 11.76 6.09
CA MET A 89 14.13 11.25 6.36
C MET A 89 14.22 9.75 6.04
N GLU A 90 13.20 8.98 6.43
CA GLU A 90 13.13 7.56 6.11
C GLU A 90 13.17 7.34 4.59
N VAL A 91 12.44 8.14 3.81
CA VAL A 91 12.49 8.08 2.34
C VAL A 91 13.88 8.45 1.80
N ASP A 92 14.48 9.53 2.31
CA ASP A 92 15.81 10.00 1.92
C ASP A 92 16.89 8.93 2.16
N ASP A 93 16.84 8.25 3.31
CA ASP A 93 17.77 7.18 3.67
C ASP A 93 17.56 5.91 2.82
N ASN A 94 16.31 5.59 2.48
CA ASN A 94 15.98 4.40 1.68
C ASN A 94 16.25 4.60 0.18
N LEU A 95 16.33 5.84 -0.32
CA LEU A 95 16.56 6.12 -1.74
C LEU A 95 17.89 5.54 -2.24
N ASP A 96 18.94 5.58 -1.41
CA ASP A 96 20.26 5.01 -1.74
C ASP A 96 20.23 3.48 -1.91
N SER A 97 19.26 2.80 -1.29
CA SER A 97 19.12 1.33 -1.37
C SER A 97 18.30 0.85 -2.58
N GLN A 98 17.74 1.77 -3.38
CA GLN A 98 16.84 1.47 -4.49
C GLN A 98 17.58 1.49 -5.84
N ASP A 99 18.50 0.56 -6.05
CA ASP A 99 19.25 0.44 -7.32
C ASP A 99 18.43 -0.15 -8.48
N LYS A 100 17.27 -0.75 -8.21
CA LYS A 100 16.47 -1.37 -9.27
C LYS A 100 15.49 -0.36 -9.88
N PRO A 101 15.64 0.01 -11.16
CA PRO A 101 14.59 0.73 -11.85
C PRO A 101 13.33 -0.13 -11.80
N MET A 102 12.20 0.46 -11.39
CA MET A 102 10.93 -0.23 -11.51
C MET A 102 10.70 -0.55 -12.99
N GLN A 103 10.48 -1.84 -13.27
CA GLN A 103 10.13 -2.28 -14.61
C GLN A 103 8.85 -1.55 -15.02
N GLY A 104 8.87 -0.88 -16.17
CA GLY A 104 7.69 -0.22 -16.71
C GLY A 104 6.54 -1.19 -16.86
N PHE A 105 5.32 -0.67 -16.99
CA PHE A 105 4.16 -1.52 -17.26
C PHE A 105 4.43 -2.34 -18.53
N PRO A 106 4.18 -3.67 -18.50
CA PRO A 106 4.20 -4.44 -19.72
C PRO A 106 3.15 -3.86 -20.68
N PRO A 107 3.37 -3.94 -22.01
CA PRO A 107 2.49 -3.29 -22.99
C PRO A 107 1.02 -3.71 -22.84
N GLU A 108 0.76 -4.93 -22.36
CA GLU A 108 -0.57 -5.47 -22.08
C GLU A 108 -1.28 -4.80 -20.88
N ALA A 109 -0.54 -4.14 -19.98
CA ALA A 109 -1.06 -3.49 -18.78
C ALA A 109 -1.06 -1.96 -18.87
N CYS A 110 -0.75 -1.39 -20.04
CA CYS A 110 -0.77 0.05 -20.25
C CYS A 110 -2.20 0.59 -20.20
N PRO A 111 -2.51 1.56 -19.32
CA PRO A 111 -3.83 2.18 -19.28
C PRO A 111 -4.19 2.77 -20.65
N GLY A 112 -5.35 2.40 -21.17
CA GLY A 112 -5.80 2.76 -22.52
C GLY A 112 -5.89 1.57 -23.49
N HIS A 113 -5.24 0.45 -23.19
CA HIS A 113 -5.49 -0.82 -23.89
C HIS A 113 -6.63 -1.55 -23.17
N GLN A 114 -7.74 -1.79 -23.85
CA GLN A 114 -8.82 -2.63 -23.33
C GLN A 114 -8.39 -4.10 -23.45
N LEU A 115 -8.51 -4.85 -22.35
CA LEU A 115 -8.36 -6.30 -22.39
C LEU A 115 -9.54 -6.86 -23.20
N LEU A 116 -9.27 -7.33 -24.41
CA LEU A 116 -10.26 -8.02 -25.22
C LEU A 116 -10.37 -9.46 -24.69
N ASP A 117 -11.54 -9.82 -24.18
CA ASP A 117 -11.79 -11.20 -23.77
C ASP A 117 -11.90 -12.08 -25.02
N CYS A 118 -10.82 -12.79 -25.33
CA CYS A 118 -10.74 -13.71 -26.46
C CYS A 118 -11.35 -15.09 -26.17
N TYR A 119 -11.89 -15.31 -24.97
CA TYR A 119 -12.44 -16.59 -24.52
C TYR A 119 -13.92 -16.50 -24.14
N SER A 120 -14.65 -15.57 -24.76
CA SER A 120 -16.12 -15.49 -24.64
C SER A 120 -16.80 -16.85 -24.86
N ASP A 121 -16.19 -17.68 -25.71
CA ASP A 121 -16.68 -18.97 -26.16
C ASP A 121 -16.46 -20.08 -25.11
N CYS A 122 -15.70 -19.80 -24.06
CA CYS A 122 -15.41 -20.73 -22.96
C CYS A 122 -16.22 -20.42 -21.69
N ILE A 123 -17.12 -19.43 -21.74
CA ILE A 123 -17.98 -19.05 -20.61
C ILE A 123 -19.35 -19.68 -20.79
N ASP A 124 -19.58 -20.81 -20.10
CA ASP A 124 -20.89 -21.42 -20.02
C ASP A 124 -21.79 -20.64 -19.05
N TYR A 125 -22.77 -19.91 -19.58
CA TYR A 125 -23.80 -19.26 -18.79
C TYR A 125 -24.85 -20.28 -18.37
N TRP A 126 -24.79 -20.75 -17.13
CA TRP A 126 -25.84 -21.57 -16.52
C TRP A 126 -27.05 -20.69 -16.17
N ASN A 127 -27.89 -20.37 -17.17
CA ASN A 127 -29.11 -19.57 -17.02
C ASN A 127 -30.34 -20.38 -16.56
N THR A 128 -30.13 -21.45 -15.80
CA THR A 128 -31.21 -22.22 -15.19
C THR A 128 -31.12 -22.12 -13.68
N ALA A 129 -32.09 -21.44 -13.08
CA ALA A 129 -32.37 -21.58 -11.65
C ALA A 129 -32.61 -23.07 -11.35
N PRO A 130 -31.97 -23.66 -10.33
CA PRO A 130 -32.20 -25.05 -9.96
C PRO A 130 -33.60 -25.15 -9.35
N GLY A 131 -34.59 -25.56 -10.15
CA GLY A 131 -35.91 -25.87 -9.59
C GLY A 131 -37.16 -25.67 -10.46
N THR A 132 -37.10 -25.80 -11.78
CA THR A 132 -38.36 -25.98 -12.56
C THR A 132 -38.29 -27.27 -13.35
N LEU A 133 -38.70 -28.35 -12.67
CA LEU A 133 -39.14 -29.59 -13.29
C LEU A 133 -40.27 -29.30 -14.27
N ALA A 134 -40.20 -29.89 -15.46
CA ALA A 134 -41.37 -30.19 -16.26
C ALA A 134 -41.19 -31.57 -16.87
N GLU A 135 -41.70 -32.57 -16.15
CA GLU A 135 -42.16 -33.81 -16.74
C GLU A 135 -43.17 -33.47 -17.85
N THR A 136 -42.99 -34.01 -19.05
CA THR A 136 -44.12 -34.39 -19.91
C THR A 136 -43.65 -35.43 -20.92
N HIS A 137 -44.14 -36.66 -20.68
CA HIS A 137 -44.67 -37.66 -21.62
C HIS A 137 -44.00 -37.91 -22.98
#